data_AF-A0A6G2Q545-F1
#
_entry.id   AF-A0A6G2Q545-F1
#
_cell.length_a   1.000
_cell.length_b   1.000
_cell.length_c   1.000
_cell.angle_alpha   90.00
_cell.angle_beta   90.00
_cell.angle_gamma   90.00
#
_symmetry.space_group_name_H-M   'P 1'
#
loop_
_entity.id
_entity.type
_entity.pdbx_description
1 polymer ?
#
loop_
_entity_poly.entity_id
_entity_poly.type
_entity_poly.pdbx_seq_one_letter_code
_entity_poly.pdbx_strand_id
1 'polypeptide(L)'
;MSHGVTSNTAGLDYSGESGGLNEATSDIFGTGVEFYANNSSDPGDYLIGEKININGDGTPLRYMDKPSKDGGSADSWYSGVGNLDVHYSSGPANHMFYLLSEGSGSKVINGVTYNSPTSDGVAVTGIGRDAALQIWYKALTSYMTSSTNYAGARTAALNAAAALYGTNSAQYAGVGNAFAGINVGSHITPPSNGVTVTNPGSQSSTVGTAVSLQVQASSTNSGALTYSASGLPTG
;
A
#
# COMPACT_ATOMS: atom_id res chain seq x y z
N MET A 1 -4.83 10.77 -19.25
CA MET A 1 -6.19 10.79 -18.65
C MET A 1 -6.13 11.26 -17.20
N SER A 2 -5.30 10.63 -16.35
CA SER A 2 -5.24 10.91 -14.91
C SER A 2 -4.88 12.36 -14.53
N HIS A 3 -4.00 13.05 -15.26
CA HIS A 3 -3.79 14.50 -15.06
C HIS A 3 -5.09 15.33 -15.17
N GLY A 4 -6.02 14.92 -16.04
CA GLY A 4 -7.33 15.57 -16.16
C GLY A 4 -8.22 15.33 -14.94
N VAL A 5 -8.09 14.18 -14.28
CA VAL A 5 -8.76 13.94 -12.98
C VAL A 5 -8.14 14.85 -11.92
N THR A 6 -6.80 14.89 -11.83
CA THR A 6 -6.07 15.76 -10.91
C THR A 6 -6.48 17.23 -11.09
N SER A 7 -6.52 17.74 -12.33
CA SER A 7 -6.85 19.14 -12.61
C SER A 7 -8.26 19.54 -12.22
N ASN A 8 -9.22 18.59 -12.24
CA ASN A 8 -10.62 18.82 -11.89
C ASN A 8 -10.95 18.47 -10.42
N THR A 9 -9.95 18.10 -9.62
CA THR A 9 -10.12 17.70 -8.22
C THR A 9 -9.15 18.46 -7.31
N ALA A 10 -8.03 17.86 -6.90
CA ALA A 10 -7.04 18.49 -6.04
C ALA A 10 -6.38 19.71 -6.69
N GLY A 11 -6.26 19.71 -8.02
CA GLY A 11 -5.58 20.76 -8.77
C GLY A 11 -4.10 20.89 -8.41
N LEU A 12 -3.41 19.78 -8.15
CA LEU A 12 -2.00 19.78 -7.71
C LEU A 12 -1.13 20.62 -8.63
N ASP A 13 -0.47 21.63 -8.05
CA ASP A 13 0.45 22.51 -8.77
C ASP A 13 1.57 21.68 -9.40
N TYR A 14 1.89 21.94 -10.67
CA TYR A 14 2.89 21.16 -11.41
C TYR A 14 4.32 21.63 -11.12
N SER A 15 4.66 21.74 -9.83
CA SER A 15 5.98 22.15 -9.34
C SER A 15 6.21 21.66 -7.91
N GLY A 16 7.47 21.54 -7.51
CA GLY A 16 7.81 21.11 -6.15
C GLY A 16 7.28 19.70 -5.84
N GLU A 17 6.97 19.47 -4.57
CA GLU A 17 6.36 18.21 -4.13
C GLU A 17 4.94 17.99 -4.69
N SER A 18 4.15 19.06 -4.87
CA SER A 18 2.83 18.96 -5.51
C SER A 18 2.94 18.41 -6.93
N GLY A 19 3.97 18.82 -7.68
CA GLY A 19 4.20 18.36 -9.05
C GLY A 19 4.60 16.89 -9.09
N GLY A 20 5.49 16.46 -8.18
CA GLY A 20 5.82 15.05 -8.01
C GLY A 20 4.59 14.20 -7.64
N LEU A 21 3.71 14.70 -6.78
CA LEU A 21 2.44 14.03 -6.44
C LEU A 21 1.46 14.00 -7.62
N ASN A 22 1.47 15.02 -8.50
CA ASN A 22 0.66 15.05 -9.72
C ASN A 22 1.11 13.96 -10.69
N GLU A 23 2.42 13.85 -10.93
CA GLU A 23 3.03 12.79 -11.75
C GLU A 23 2.76 11.39 -11.17
N ALA A 24 3.02 11.20 -9.87
CA ALA A 24 2.78 9.91 -9.21
C ALA A 24 1.30 9.51 -9.25
N THR A 25 0.37 10.47 -9.14
CA THR A 25 -1.06 10.18 -9.28
C THR A 25 -1.40 9.63 -10.67
N SER A 26 -0.75 10.14 -11.70
CA SER A 26 -0.92 9.61 -13.06
C SER A 26 -0.37 8.20 -13.22
N ASP A 27 0.81 7.93 -12.68
CA ASP A 27 1.41 6.58 -12.66
C ASP A 27 0.53 5.60 -11.88
N ILE A 28 0.11 5.95 -10.66
CA ILE A 28 -0.74 5.13 -9.78
C ILE A 28 -2.04 4.71 -10.48
N PHE A 29 -2.75 5.65 -11.09
CA PHE A 29 -3.99 5.32 -11.80
C PHE A 29 -3.73 4.64 -13.16
N GLY A 30 -2.61 4.93 -13.82
CA GLY A 30 -2.16 4.21 -15.02
C GLY A 30 -1.98 2.72 -14.73
N THR A 31 -1.17 2.40 -13.71
CA THR A 31 -0.97 1.05 -13.19
C THR A 31 -2.28 0.41 -12.75
N GLY A 32 -3.15 1.15 -12.03
CA GLY A 32 -4.47 0.65 -11.67
C GLY A 32 -5.33 0.26 -12.87
N VAL A 33 -5.30 1.05 -13.95
CA VAL A 33 -5.99 0.75 -15.22
C VAL A 33 -5.38 -0.46 -15.90
N GLU A 34 -4.06 -0.61 -15.91
CA GLU A 34 -3.37 -1.75 -16.52
C GLU A 34 -3.75 -3.08 -15.83
N PHE A 35 -3.71 -3.10 -14.49
CA PHE A 35 -4.21 -4.24 -13.71
C PHE A 35 -5.70 -4.52 -13.95
N TYR A 36 -6.52 -3.47 -14.06
CA TYR A 36 -7.96 -3.62 -14.33
C TYR A 36 -8.23 -4.18 -15.74
N ALA A 37 -7.50 -3.69 -16.74
CA ALA A 37 -7.64 -4.13 -18.12
C ALA A 37 -7.31 -5.61 -18.29
N ASN A 38 -6.40 -6.14 -17.45
CA ASN A 38 -6.03 -7.55 -17.40
C ASN A 38 -5.71 -8.11 -18.81
N ASN A 39 -4.97 -7.32 -19.59
CA ASN A 39 -4.64 -7.66 -20.96
C ASN A 39 -3.60 -8.80 -20.96
N SER A 40 -3.89 -9.91 -21.63
CA SER A 40 -2.93 -11.04 -21.68
C SER A 40 -1.62 -10.71 -22.38
N SER A 41 -1.61 -9.73 -23.29
CA SER A 41 -0.40 -9.27 -23.99
C SER A 41 0.40 -8.24 -23.19
N ASP A 42 -0.23 -7.68 -22.16
CA ASP A 42 0.34 -6.68 -21.26
C ASP A 42 -0.26 -6.86 -19.85
N PRO A 43 0.13 -7.95 -19.15
CA PRO A 43 -0.43 -8.24 -17.84
C PRO A 43 0.00 -7.16 -16.86
N GLY A 44 -0.96 -6.61 -16.10
CA GLY A 44 -0.71 -5.50 -15.19
C GLY A 44 0.54 -5.68 -14.33
N ASP A 45 1.37 -4.65 -14.30
CA ASP A 45 2.59 -4.63 -13.53
C ASP A 45 2.84 -3.23 -12.93
N TYR A 46 3.97 -3.06 -12.23
CA TYR A 46 4.38 -1.81 -11.54
C TYR A 46 5.54 -1.11 -12.25
N LEU A 47 5.70 -1.40 -13.53
CA LEU A 47 6.59 -0.70 -14.45
C LEU A 47 5.77 0.36 -15.18
N ILE A 48 6.41 1.46 -15.58
CA ILE A 48 5.74 2.53 -16.30
C ILE A 48 6.38 2.65 -17.67
N GLY A 49 5.61 2.41 -18.73
CA GLY A 49 6.03 2.67 -20.11
C GLY A 49 6.97 1.62 -20.71
N GLU A 50 7.00 0.41 -20.15
CA GLU A 50 7.68 -0.77 -20.69
C GLU A 50 7.24 -1.14 -22.11
N LYS A 51 5.96 -1.01 -22.46
CA LYS A 51 5.50 -1.33 -23.84
C LYS A 51 5.86 -0.31 -24.90
N ILE A 52 5.91 0.98 -24.55
CA ILE A 52 6.27 2.02 -25.53
C ILE A 52 7.77 2.00 -25.85
N ASN A 53 8.60 1.46 -24.94
CA ASN A 53 10.04 1.31 -25.11
C ASN A 53 10.73 2.62 -25.57
N ILE A 54 10.47 3.71 -24.85
CA ILE A 54 10.99 5.05 -25.18
C ILE A 54 12.53 5.06 -25.23
N ASN A 55 13.19 4.27 -24.38
CA ASN A 55 14.64 4.17 -24.31
C ASN A 55 15.22 3.31 -25.45
N GLY A 56 14.40 2.51 -26.13
CA GLY A 56 14.82 1.60 -27.21
C GLY A 56 15.55 0.34 -26.76
N ASP A 57 15.73 0.13 -25.46
CA ASP A 57 16.50 -0.97 -24.87
C ASP A 57 15.63 -2.01 -24.11
N GLY A 58 14.32 -1.83 -24.13
CA GLY A 58 13.33 -2.69 -23.47
C GLY A 58 13.15 -2.39 -21.98
N THR A 59 13.82 -1.38 -21.44
CA THR A 59 13.60 -0.94 -20.05
C THR A 59 12.36 -0.05 -19.95
N PRO A 60 11.60 -0.13 -18.83
CA PRO A 60 10.55 0.85 -18.56
C PRO A 60 11.12 2.24 -18.30
N LEU A 61 10.26 3.25 -18.44
CA LEU A 61 10.58 4.63 -18.13
C LEU A 61 10.74 4.86 -16.63
N ARG A 62 9.89 4.25 -15.80
CA ARG A 62 9.94 4.35 -14.33
C ARG A 62 9.59 3.02 -13.66
N TYR A 63 9.94 2.92 -12.39
CA TYR A 63 9.69 1.75 -11.54
C TYR A 63 8.97 2.20 -10.27
N MET A 64 7.85 1.55 -9.91
CA MET A 64 7.18 1.88 -8.65
C MET A 64 7.78 1.13 -7.45
N ASP A 65 8.43 -0.03 -7.62
CA ASP A 65 8.97 -0.82 -6.50
C ASP A 65 10.24 -0.23 -5.89
N LYS A 66 11.08 0.37 -6.75
CA LYS A 66 12.33 1.04 -6.40
C LYS A 66 12.64 2.09 -7.48
N PRO A 67 12.08 3.31 -7.35
CA PRO A 67 12.18 4.38 -8.35
C PRO A 67 13.58 4.63 -8.88
N SER A 68 14.60 4.60 -8.02
CA SER A 68 16.00 4.87 -8.38
C SER A 68 16.58 3.94 -9.45
N LYS A 69 15.89 2.84 -9.80
CA LYS A 69 16.24 1.97 -10.94
C LYS A 69 16.21 2.69 -12.29
N ASP A 70 15.49 3.79 -12.42
CA ASP A 70 15.52 4.64 -13.62
C ASP A 70 16.74 5.58 -13.67
N GLY A 71 17.53 5.63 -12.60
CA GLY A 71 18.74 6.45 -12.48
C GLY A 71 18.53 7.91 -12.06
N GLY A 72 17.28 8.36 -11.87
CA GLY A 72 16.96 9.76 -11.53
C GLY A 72 15.96 9.94 -10.40
N SER A 73 14.99 9.04 -10.26
CA SER A 73 13.91 9.15 -9.28
C SER A 73 14.39 8.86 -7.85
N ALA A 74 13.79 9.55 -6.88
CA ALA A 74 14.05 9.29 -5.46
C ALA A 74 13.25 8.10 -4.95
N ASP A 75 13.89 7.17 -4.23
CA ASP A 75 13.18 6.05 -3.58
C ASP A 75 12.38 6.51 -2.35
N SER A 76 12.76 7.61 -1.71
CA SER A 76 12.18 8.05 -0.44
C SER A 76 12.20 9.57 -0.32
N TRP A 77 11.30 10.10 0.49
CA TRP A 77 11.21 11.53 0.74
C TRP A 77 12.43 12.04 1.52
N TYR A 78 12.88 13.23 1.15
CA TYR A 78 13.82 14.05 1.90
C TYR A 78 13.46 15.52 1.65
N SER A 79 13.92 16.43 2.51
CA SER A 79 13.49 17.84 2.49
C SER A 79 13.78 18.60 1.19
N GLY A 80 14.65 18.09 0.33
CA GLY A 80 14.99 18.66 -0.97
C GLY A 80 14.36 17.94 -2.16
N VAL A 81 13.49 16.95 -1.95
CA VAL A 81 12.95 16.12 -3.05
C VAL A 81 12.15 16.95 -4.05
N GLY A 82 11.45 17.99 -3.59
CA GLY A 82 10.72 18.92 -4.45
C GLY A 82 11.60 19.77 -5.38
N ASN A 83 12.93 19.77 -5.22
CA ASN A 83 13.85 20.46 -6.14
C ASN A 83 14.19 19.61 -7.38
N LEU A 84 13.85 18.32 -7.37
CA LEU A 84 13.99 17.48 -8.55
C LEU A 84 12.92 17.86 -9.58
N ASP A 85 13.17 17.51 -10.84
CA ASP A 85 12.11 17.48 -11.84
C ASP A 85 10.93 16.62 -11.33
N VAL A 86 9.70 17.03 -11.67
CA VAL A 86 8.48 16.41 -11.15
C VAL A 86 8.39 14.92 -11.48
N HIS A 87 8.97 14.48 -12.61
CA HIS A 87 8.99 13.07 -12.99
C HIS A 87 9.93 12.23 -12.11
N TYR A 88 10.86 12.85 -11.38
CA TYR A 88 11.78 12.20 -10.45
C TYR A 88 11.37 12.38 -8.98
N SER A 89 10.76 13.52 -8.64
CA SER A 89 10.16 13.75 -7.31
C SER A 89 8.85 13.00 -7.10
N SER A 90 8.30 12.37 -8.14
CA SER A 90 7.18 11.42 -8.08
C SER A 90 7.57 10.06 -7.49
N GLY A 91 8.86 9.71 -7.56
CA GLY A 91 9.40 8.41 -7.13
C GLY A 91 8.90 7.97 -5.74
N PRO A 92 9.01 8.80 -4.69
CA PRO A 92 8.56 8.38 -3.36
C PRO A 92 7.07 8.04 -3.30
N ALA A 93 6.20 8.77 -4.01
CA ALA A 93 4.77 8.47 -4.03
C ALA A 93 4.45 7.21 -4.85
N ASN A 94 5.18 6.95 -5.93
CA ASN A 94 5.11 5.67 -6.66
C ASN A 94 5.52 4.50 -5.74
N HIS A 95 6.61 4.68 -5.00
CA HIS A 95 7.10 3.69 -4.03
C HIS A 95 6.14 3.46 -2.86
N MET A 96 5.56 4.53 -2.32
CA MET A 96 4.52 4.45 -1.29
C MET A 96 3.33 3.64 -1.79
N PHE A 97 2.87 3.85 -3.03
CA PHE A 97 1.75 3.09 -3.57
C PHE A 97 2.08 1.60 -3.76
N TYR A 98 3.29 1.26 -4.22
CA TYR A 98 3.73 -0.13 -4.28
C TYR A 98 3.74 -0.76 -2.88
N LEU A 99 4.37 -0.10 -1.90
CA LEU A 99 4.43 -0.57 -0.50
C LEU A 99 3.03 -0.76 0.10
N LEU A 100 2.13 0.20 -0.13
CA LEU A 100 0.75 0.13 0.33
C LEU A 100 0.00 -1.03 -0.31
N SER A 101 0.21 -1.27 -1.61
CA SER A 101 -0.50 -2.31 -2.34
C SER A 101 0.03 -3.71 -2.07
N GLU A 102 1.35 -3.89 -2.12
CA GLU A 102 2.00 -5.20 -2.21
C GLU A 102 2.83 -5.58 -0.97
N GLY A 103 3.22 -4.58 -0.17
CA GLY A 103 4.16 -4.71 0.94
C GLY A 103 5.62 -4.57 0.51
N SER A 104 6.50 -4.46 1.51
CA SER A 104 7.96 -4.41 1.31
C SER A 104 8.56 -5.79 1.03
N GLY A 105 9.74 -5.83 0.43
CA GLY A 105 10.52 -7.03 0.18
C GLY A 105 10.34 -7.59 -1.22
N SER A 106 10.72 -8.86 -1.40
CA SER A 106 10.69 -9.51 -2.71
C SER A 106 9.32 -10.11 -3.01
N LYS A 107 8.83 -9.86 -4.23
CA LYS A 107 7.56 -10.41 -4.73
C LYS A 107 7.63 -10.62 -6.22
N VAL A 108 6.95 -11.66 -6.71
CA VAL A 108 6.73 -11.86 -8.15
C VAL A 108 5.26 -11.60 -8.45
N ILE A 109 5.00 -10.68 -9.38
CA ILE A 109 3.64 -10.33 -9.82
C ILE A 109 3.64 -10.41 -11.34
N ASN A 110 2.76 -11.25 -11.88
CA ASN A 110 2.59 -11.42 -13.33
C ASN A 110 3.89 -11.66 -14.11
N GLY A 111 4.87 -12.34 -13.48
CA GLY A 111 6.16 -12.66 -14.10
C GLY A 111 7.25 -11.61 -13.88
N VAL A 112 6.93 -10.44 -13.33
CA VAL A 112 7.92 -9.41 -12.95
C VAL A 112 8.38 -9.64 -11.52
N THR A 113 9.70 -9.62 -11.30
CA THR A 113 10.29 -9.74 -9.97
C THR A 113 10.59 -8.36 -9.41
N TYR A 114 10.04 -8.09 -8.23
CA TYR A 114 10.22 -6.86 -7.48
C TYR A 114 11.04 -7.09 -6.22
N ASN A 115 11.69 -6.04 -5.74
CA ASN A 115 12.32 -5.98 -4.42
C ASN A 115 12.26 -4.55 -3.88
N SER A 116 11.28 -4.28 -3.02
CA SER A 116 10.95 -2.94 -2.53
C SER A 116 11.37 -2.78 -1.06
N PRO A 117 12.57 -2.24 -0.78
CA PRO A 117 13.02 -1.97 0.58
C PRO A 117 12.37 -0.70 1.13
N THR A 118 12.16 -0.60 2.44
CA THR A 118 11.76 0.64 3.10
C THR A 118 12.96 1.48 3.50
N SER A 119 12.78 2.79 3.60
CA SER A 119 13.85 3.75 3.94
C SER A 119 14.51 3.49 5.30
N ASP A 120 13.77 2.88 6.22
CA ASP A 120 14.18 2.60 7.60
C ASP A 120 14.35 1.10 7.89
N GLY A 121 14.15 0.23 6.89
CA GLY A 121 14.24 -1.22 7.02
C GLY A 121 13.09 -1.87 7.81
N VAL A 122 12.07 -1.12 8.21
CA VAL A 122 10.88 -1.67 8.87
C VAL A 122 9.95 -2.26 7.82
N ALA A 123 9.55 -3.52 8.00
CA ALA A 123 8.70 -4.21 7.04
C ALA A 123 7.29 -3.59 6.97
N VAL A 124 6.77 -3.41 5.75
CA VAL A 124 5.41 -2.95 5.47
C VAL A 124 4.59 -4.11 4.92
N THR A 125 3.42 -4.35 5.51
CA THR A 125 2.43 -5.29 4.98
C THR A 125 1.47 -4.55 4.05
N GLY A 126 1.32 -5.02 2.82
CA GLY A 126 0.39 -4.45 1.84
C GLY A 126 -1.07 -4.69 2.20
N ILE A 127 -1.94 -3.73 1.87
CA ILE A 127 -3.39 -3.78 2.08
C ILE A 127 -4.16 -4.22 0.81
N GLY A 128 -3.44 -4.49 -0.28
CA GLY A 128 -4.00 -4.83 -1.58
C GLY A 128 -4.30 -3.60 -2.46
N ARG A 129 -4.14 -3.79 -3.77
CA ARG A 129 -4.30 -2.74 -4.80
C ARG A 129 -5.66 -2.03 -4.76
N ASP A 130 -6.74 -2.79 -4.63
CA ASP A 130 -8.10 -2.21 -4.67
C ASP A 130 -8.31 -1.21 -3.54
N ALA A 131 -7.88 -1.57 -2.31
CA ALA A 131 -7.97 -0.68 -1.16
C ALA A 131 -7.03 0.52 -1.32
N ALA A 132 -5.80 0.31 -1.80
CA ALA A 132 -4.83 1.38 -2.05
C ALA A 132 -5.36 2.41 -3.08
N LEU A 133 -5.92 1.95 -4.20
CA LEU A 133 -6.50 2.81 -5.24
C LEU A 133 -7.71 3.60 -4.72
N GLN A 134 -8.62 2.95 -3.97
CA GLN A 134 -9.77 3.64 -3.37
C GLN A 134 -9.35 4.74 -2.40
N ILE A 135 -8.32 4.47 -1.58
CA ILE A 135 -7.79 5.45 -0.63
C ILE A 135 -7.12 6.61 -1.38
N TRP A 136 -6.26 6.33 -2.35
CA TRP A 136 -5.58 7.39 -3.12
C TRP A 136 -6.58 8.26 -3.88
N TYR A 137 -7.57 7.65 -4.53
CA TYR A 137 -8.64 8.37 -5.21
C TYR A 137 -9.42 9.27 -4.25
N LYS A 138 -9.87 8.74 -3.11
CA LYS A 138 -10.60 9.56 -2.12
C LYS A 138 -9.73 10.66 -1.53
N ALA A 139 -8.44 10.40 -1.29
CA ALA A 139 -7.48 11.39 -0.83
C ALA A 139 -7.38 12.55 -1.84
N LEU A 140 -7.14 12.23 -3.10
CA LEU A 140 -7.04 13.19 -4.20
C LEU A 140 -8.33 14.02 -4.34
N THR A 141 -9.50 13.38 -4.35
CA THR A 141 -10.74 14.09 -4.67
C THR A 141 -11.39 14.82 -3.51
N SER A 142 -11.02 14.52 -2.26
CA SER A 142 -11.71 15.04 -1.07
C SER A 142 -10.83 15.79 -0.09
N TYR A 143 -9.51 15.53 -0.08
CA TYR A 143 -8.63 15.97 1.01
C TYR A 143 -7.35 16.66 0.55
N MET A 144 -6.89 16.41 -0.68
CA MET A 144 -5.76 17.14 -1.26
C MET A 144 -6.21 18.48 -1.86
N THR A 145 -5.32 19.46 -1.80
CA THR A 145 -5.42 20.78 -2.45
C THR A 145 -4.23 21.01 -3.40
N SER A 146 -4.22 22.13 -4.13
CA SER A 146 -3.18 22.41 -5.13
C SER A 146 -1.76 22.44 -4.55
N SER A 147 -1.62 22.90 -3.32
CA SER A 147 -0.34 23.03 -2.60
C SER A 147 0.00 21.82 -1.73
N THR A 148 -0.62 20.66 -1.95
CA THR A 148 -0.35 19.46 -1.15
C THR A 148 1.09 18.99 -1.34
N ASN A 149 1.85 18.92 -0.25
CA ASN A 149 3.18 18.31 -0.20
C ASN A 149 3.11 16.87 0.35
N TYR A 150 4.22 16.15 0.49
CA TYR A 150 4.21 14.74 0.93
C TYR A 150 3.61 14.54 2.33
N ALA A 151 3.88 15.44 3.27
CA ALA A 151 3.26 15.40 4.60
C ALA A 151 1.74 15.63 4.54
N GLY A 152 1.30 16.54 3.67
CA GLY A 152 -0.10 16.77 3.34
C GLY A 152 -0.76 15.56 2.69
N ALA A 153 -0.07 14.91 1.75
CA ALA A 153 -0.56 13.70 1.08
C ALA A 153 -0.74 12.54 2.06
N ARG A 154 0.20 12.35 3.01
CA ARG A 154 0.04 11.38 4.11
C ARG A 154 -1.21 11.66 4.93
N THR A 155 -1.41 12.93 5.30
CA THR A 155 -2.58 13.35 6.09
C THR A 155 -3.88 13.12 5.32
N ALA A 156 -3.92 13.47 4.02
CA ALA A 156 -5.06 13.25 3.14
C ALA A 156 -5.39 11.76 2.98
N ALA A 157 -4.38 10.91 2.79
CA ALA A 157 -4.55 9.47 2.67
C ALA A 157 -5.03 8.82 3.98
N LEU A 158 -4.53 9.27 5.14
CA LEU A 158 -5.03 8.80 6.45
C LEU A 158 -6.49 9.21 6.68
N ASN A 159 -6.87 10.44 6.32
CA ASN A 159 -8.26 10.89 6.38
C ASN A 159 -9.16 10.08 5.44
N ALA A 160 -8.69 9.76 4.24
CA ALA A 160 -9.40 8.90 3.30
C ALA A 160 -9.57 7.48 3.83
N ALA A 161 -8.51 6.87 4.37
CA ALA A 161 -8.57 5.54 4.97
C ALA A 161 -9.49 5.51 6.20
N ALA A 162 -9.44 6.54 7.05
CA ALA A 162 -10.34 6.65 8.19
C ALA A 162 -11.81 6.76 7.75
N ALA A 163 -12.10 7.52 6.69
CA ALA A 163 -13.45 7.68 6.18
C ALA A 163 -14.00 6.42 5.48
N LEU A 164 -13.13 5.60 4.87
CA LEU A 164 -13.53 4.38 4.17
C LEU A 164 -13.58 3.15 5.10
N TYR A 165 -12.64 3.05 6.04
CA TYR A 165 -12.39 1.84 6.82
C TYR A 165 -12.37 2.06 8.35
N GLY A 166 -12.30 3.31 8.81
CA GLY A 166 -12.13 3.66 10.23
C GLY A 166 -10.68 3.79 10.67
N THR A 167 -10.41 4.58 11.71
CA THR A 167 -9.05 4.85 12.23
C THR A 167 -8.38 3.64 12.87
N ASN A 168 -9.17 2.65 13.29
CA ASN A 168 -8.69 1.40 13.89
C ASN A 168 -8.65 0.25 12.87
N SER A 169 -8.48 0.57 11.57
CA SER A 169 -8.42 -0.44 10.50
C SER A 169 -6.99 -0.77 10.12
N ALA A 170 -6.80 -1.97 9.54
CA ALA A 170 -5.54 -2.34 8.92
C ALA A 170 -5.16 -1.40 7.76
N GLN A 171 -6.16 -0.85 7.04
CA GLN A 171 -5.98 0.11 5.96
C GLN A 171 -5.42 1.44 6.45
N TYR A 172 -5.94 1.97 7.56
CA TYR A 172 -5.43 3.20 8.18
C TYR A 172 -3.97 3.02 8.63
N ALA A 173 -3.66 1.91 9.31
CA ALA A 173 -2.29 1.60 9.69
C ALA A 173 -1.38 1.36 8.46
N GLY A 174 -1.89 0.67 7.44
CA GLY A 174 -1.19 0.42 6.17
C GLY A 174 -0.77 1.70 5.47
N VAL A 175 -1.66 2.70 5.38
CA VAL A 175 -1.30 4.03 4.86
C VAL A 175 -0.17 4.65 5.67
N GLY A 176 -0.30 4.69 7.00
CA GLY A 176 0.74 5.24 7.87
C GLY A 176 2.09 4.54 7.68
N ASN A 177 2.09 3.22 7.53
CA ASN A 177 3.28 2.39 7.37
C ASN A 177 3.92 2.52 5.98
N ALA A 178 3.13 2.60 4.92
CA ALA A 178 3.65 2.81 3.57
C ALA A 178 4.30 4.18 3.41
N PHE A 179 3.69 5.24 3.97
CA PHE A 179 4.31 6.56 4.03
C PHE A 179 5.56 6.59 4.91
N ALA A 180 5.56 5.92 6.06
CA ALA A 180 6.76 5.81 6.89
C ALA A 180 7.91 5.08 6.16
N GLY A 181 7.56 4.04 5.37
CA GLY A 181 8.50 3.30 4.54
C GLY A 181 9.16 4.11 3.42
N ILE A 182 8.63 5.30 3.08
CA ILE A 182 9.25 6.28 2.19
C ILE A 182 9.74 7.53 2.96
N ASN A 183 9.99 7.42 4.26
CA ASN A 183 10.46 8.49 5.13
C ASN A 183 9.49 9.67 5.31
N VAL A 184 8.17 9.43 5.27
CA VAL A 184 7.15 10.44 5.56
C VAL A 184 6.37 10.06 6.82
N GLY A 185 6.76 10.67 7.93
CA GLY A 185 6.14 10.43 9.24
C GLY A 185 6.48 9.06 9.83
N SER A 186 5.83 8.71 10.94
CA SER A 186 6.12 7.47 11.69
C SER A 186 5.18 6.32 11.32
N HIS A 187 5.67 5.10 11.52
CA HIS A 187 4.86 3.88 11.45
C HIS A 187 3.67 3.94 12.43
N ILE A 188 2.55 3.34 12.03
CA ILE A 188 1.35 3.15 12.85
C ILE A 188 1.25 1.67 13.16
N THR A 189 1.26 1.32 14.44
CA THR A 189 1.02 -0.05 14.89
C THR A 189 -0.34 -0.50 14.36
N PRO A 190 -0.40 -1.54 13.51
CA PRO A 190 -1.67 -2.10 13.09
C PRO A 190 -2.47 -2.48 14.33
N PRO A 191 -3.79 -2.25 14.32
CA PRO A 191 -4.66 -2.84 15.33
C PRO A 191 -4.28 -4.32 15.41
N SER A 192 -3.98 -4.82 16.61
CA SER A 192 -3.96 -6.27 16.78
C SER A 192 -5.31 -6.77 16.28
N ASN A 193 -5.37 -7.95 15.64
CA ASN A 193 -6.59 -8.46 15.03
C ASN A 193 -7.78 -8.60 15.99
N GLY A 194 -7.69 -8.11 17.23
CA GLY A 194 -8.75 -8.02 18.22
C GLY A 194 -9.10 -9.37 18.79
N VAL A 195 -8.84 -10.45 18.05
CA VAL A 195 -9.06 -11.83 18.40
C VAL A 195 -7.98 -12.26 19.38
N THR A 196 -8.36 -12.32 20.65
CA THR A 196 -7.58 -13.01 21.69
C THR A 196 -8.20 -14.37 21.88
N VAL A 197 -7.40 -15.43 21.81
CA VAL A 197 -7.84 -16.81 22.10
C VAL A 197 -7.29 -17.22 23.46
N THR A 198 -8.18 -17.61 24.37
CA THR A 198 -7.81 -18.15 25.67
C THR A 198 -7.61 -19.66 25.54
N ASN A 199 -6.38 -20.11 25.76
CA ASN A 199 -6.07 -21.54 25.85
C ASN A 199 -6.80 -22.15 27.07
N PRO A 200 -7.62 -23.21 26.90
CA PRO A 200 -8.32 -23.85 28.02
C PRO A 200 -7.39 -24.58 29.02
N GLY A 201 -6.08 -24.62 28.73
CA GLY A 201 -5.07 -25.28 29.56
C GLY A 201 -5.00 -26.79 29.34
N SER A 202 -3.92 -27.41 29.80
CA SER A 202 -3.74 -28.87 29.76
C SER A 202 -4.84 -29.56 30.56
N GLN A 203 -5.40 -30.65 30.02
CA GLN A 203 -6.38 -31.49 30.69
C GLN A 203 -5.84 -32.91 30.86
N SER A 204 -6.26 -33.58 31.93
CA SER A 204 -5.98 -34.99 32.20
C SER A 204 -7.30 -35.75 32.35
N SER A 205 -7.45 -36.86 31.63
CA SER A 205 -8.63 -37.72 31.69
C SER A 205 -8.23 -39.19 31.53
N THR A 206 -9.15 -40.10 31.83
CA THR A 206 -8.98 -41.54 31.59
C THR A 206 -9.14 -41.86 30.10
N VAL A 207 -8.25 -42.70 29.56
CA VAL A 207 -8.29 -43.15 28.15
C VAL A 207 -9.67 -43.69 27.78
N GLY A 208 -10.22 -43.26 26.64
CA GLY A 208 -11.55 -43.63 26.14
C GLY A 208 -12.71 -42.81 26.74
N THR A 209 -12.44 -41.88 27.65
CA THR A 209 -13.45 -40.95 28.16
C THR A 209 -13.53 -39.70 27.29
N ALA A 210 -14.73 -39.38 26.79
CA ALA A 210 -14.95 -38.15 26.03
C ALA A 210 -14.63 -36.90 26.88
N VAL A 211 -13.90 -35.94 26.28
CA VAL A 211 -13.58 -34.65 26.89
C VAL A 211 -14.18 -33.54 26.05
N SER A 212 -14.79 -32.55 26.71
CA SER A 212 -15.28 -31.33 26.08
C SER A 212 -14.52 -30.14 26.63
N LEU A 213 -13.75 -29.46 25.77
CA LEU A 213 -13.03 -28.23 26.09
C LEU A 213 -13.60 -27.08 25.29
N GLN A 214 -13.98 -26.00 25.98
CA GLN A 214 -14.36 -24.77 25.30
C GLN A 214 -13.14 -23.87 25.13
N VAL A 215 -12.87 -23.49 23.89
CA VAL A 215 -11.97 -22.39 23.57
C VAL A 215 -12.78 -21.10 23.67
N GLN A 216 -12.32 -20.14 24.44
CA GLN A 216 -12.89 -18.80 24.46
C GLN A 216 -12.08 -17.89 23.56
N ALA A 217 -12.76 -17.10 22.73
CA ALA A 217 -12.14 -16.01 22.01
C ALA A 217 -12.90 -14.71 22.28
N SER A 218 -12.17 -13.62 22.47
CA SER A 218 -12.71 -12.26 22.52
C SER A 218 -12.24 -11.51 21.28
N SER A 219 -13.07 -10.60 20.77
CA SER A 219 -12.73 -9.74 19.64
C SER A 219 -12.96 -8.29 20.01
N THR A 220 -12.00 -7.41 19.73
CA THR A 220 -12.25 -5.95 19.72
C THR A 220 -12.80 -5.46 18.37
N ASN A 221 -12.90 -6.33 17.37
CA ASN A 221 -13.45 -6.02 16.05
C ASN A 221 -14.95 -6.30 16.00
N SER A 222 -15.67 -5.55 15.16
CA SER A 222 -17.07 -5.84 14.83
C SER A 222 -17.19 -7.12 13.99
N GLY A 223 -18.33 -7.81 14.13
CA GLY A 223 -18.61 -9.07 13.42
C GLY A 223 -18.58 -10.31 14.32
N ALA A 224 -19.03 -11.44 13.77
CA ALA A 224 -19.06 -12.72 14.48
C ALA A 224 -17.70 -13.43 14.38
N LEU A 225 -17.28 -14.06 15.47
CA LEU A 225 -16.14 -14.96 15.48
C LEU A 225 -16.52 -16.30 14.83
N THR A 226 -15.71 -16.76 13.89
CA THR A 226 -15.82 -18.10 13.30
C THR A 226 -14.73 -19.01 13.85
N TYR A 227 -15.09 -20.25 14.18
CA TYR A 227 -14.21 -21.23 14.80
C TYR A 227 -14.05 -22.44 13.89
N SER A 228 -12.82 -22.97 13.77
CA SER A 228 -12.53 -24.23 13.09
C SER A 228 -11.43 -24.98 13.84
N ALA A 229 -11.54 -26.30 13.94
CA ALA A 229 -10.51 -27.17 14.50
C ALA A 229 -10.16 -28.28 13.49
N SER A 230 -8.88 -28.60 13.36
CA SER A 230 -8.36 -29.67 12.51
C SER A 230 -7.35 -30.51 13.29
N GLY A 231 -7.20 -31.79 12.94
CA GLY A 231 -6.19 -32.66 13.57
C GLY A 231 -6.47 -33.02 15.03
N LEU A 232 -7.76 -33.10 15.42
CA LEU A 232 -8.13 -33.58 16.75
C LEU A 232 -7.68 -35.04 16.92
N PRO A 233 -7.14 -35.43 18.10
CA PRO A 233 -6.76 -36.81 18.37
C PRO A 233 -7.93 -37.77 18.17
N THR A 234 -7.66 -38.99 17.72
CA THR A 234 -8.61 -40.10 17.86
C THR A 234 -8.78 -40.37 19.36
N GLY A 235 -9.93 -40.02 19.91
CA GLY A 235 -10.23 -40.14 21.35
C GLY A 235 -10.02 -41.53 21.93
#